data_AF-A0A1M5W230-F1
#
_entry.id   AF-A0A1M5W230-F1
#
_cell.length_a   1.000
_cell.length_b   1.000
_cell.length_c   1.000
_cell.angle_alpha   90.00
_cell.angle_beta   90.00
_cell.angle_gamma   90.00
#
_symmetry.space_group_name_H-M   'P 1'
#
loop_
_entity.id
_entity.type
_entity.pdbx_description
1 polymer ?
#
loop_
_entity_poly.entity_id
_entity_poly.type
_entity_poly.pdbx_seq_one_letter_code
_entity_poly.pdbx_strand_id
1 'polypeptide(L)'
;AGRTRSIINDPQHPYTQGLINALPQQTQPGEQLRQIPGNMPTLSQVPRGCSFHPRCEFATDTCRSQIPQTGQYGEVEVACHEVQRLHFEQPTREEAQA
;
A
#
# COMPACT_ATOMS: atom_id res chain seq x y z
N ALA A 1 3.39 10.53 -7.36
CA ALA A 1 2.86 11.73 -6.70
C ALA A 1 1.39 11.94 -7.10
N GLY A 2 0.65 12.84 -6.46
CA GLY A 2 -0.75 13.09 -6.81
C GLY A 2 -1.43 14.07 -5.85
N ARG A 3 -2.69 14.42 -6.12
CA ARG A 3 -3.47 15.26 -5.21
C ARG A 3 -3.73 14.52 -3.91
N THR A 4 -3.65 15.22 -2.78
CA THR A 4 -3.90 14.66 -1.44
C THR A 4 -5.23 13.90 -1.37
N ARG A 5 -6.30 14.47 -1.95
CA ARG A 5 -7.62 13.84 -1.98
C ARG A 5 -7.61 12.50 -2.70
N SER A 6 -6.92 12.40 -3.84
CA SER A 6 -6.85 11.18 -4.64
C SER A 6 -6.05 10.10 -3.90
N ILE A 7 -4.93 10.46 -3.27
CA ILE A 7 -4.09 9.53 -2.50
C ILE A 7 -4.85 8.96 -1.28
N ILE A 8 -5.64 9.78 -0.60
CA ILE A 8 -6.39 9.36 0.61
C ILE A 8 -7.59 8.50 0.24
N ASN A 9 -8.36 8.89 -0.78
CA ASN A 9 -9.61 8.22 -1.12
C ASN A 9 -9.41 6.95 -1.95
N ASP A 10 -8.36 6.93 -2.76
CA ASP A 10 -8.04 5.82 -3.66
C ASP A 10 -6.52 5.51 -3.64
N PRO A 11 -6.01 5.01 -2.50
CA PRO A 11 -4.59 4.70 -2.36
C PRO A 11 -4.20 3.48 -3.19
N GLN A 12 -3.32 3.67 -4.17
CA GLN A 12 -2.89 2.59 -5.08
C GLN A 12 -1.76 1.71 -4.57
N HIS A 13 -0.99 2.18 -3.59
CA HIS A 13 0.13 1.42 -3.05
C HIS A 13 -0.28 0.73 -1.74
N PRO A 14 0.06 -0.56 -1.53
CA PRO A 14 -0.23 -1.28 -0.28
C PRO A 14 0.24 -0.56 1.00
N TYR A 15 1.41 0.08 0.94
CA TYR A 15 1.89 0.94 2.02
C TYR A 15 0.90 2.05 2.38
N THR A 16 0.43 2.81 1.39
CA THR A 16 -0.53 3.91 1.60
C THR A 16 -1.87 3.36 2.06
N GLN A 17 -2.35 2.25 1.48
CA GLN A 17 -3.56 1.56 1.95
C GLN A 17 -3.44 1.19 3.43
N GLY A 18 -2.32 0.58 3.83
CA GLY A 18 -2.03 0.24 5.22
C GLY A 18 -2.00 1.46 6.15
N LEU A 19 -1.43 2.58 5.71
CA LEU A 19 -1.41 3.82 6.49
C LEU A 19 -2.82 4.39 6.71
N ILE A 20 -3.64 4.44 5.66
CA ILE A 20 -5.02 4.91 5.75
C ILE A 20 -5.83 3.96 6.65
N ASN A 21 -5.67 2.64 6.48
CA ASN A 21 -6.37 1.62 7.25
C ASN A 21 -6.00 1.60 8.75
N ALA A 22 -4.81 2.12 9.10
CA ALA A 22 -4.33 2.24 10.47
C ALA A 22 -4.85 3.50 11.21
N LEU A 23 -5.57 4.38 10.51
CA LEU A 23 -6.15 5.56 11.13
C LEU A 23 -7.26 5.18 12.13
N PRO A 24 -7.35 5.85 13.29
CA PRO A 24 -8.41 5.59 14.27
C PRO A 24 -9.82 5.72 13.69
N GLN A 25 -10.03 6.63 12.73
CA GLN A 25 -11.31 6.82 12.04
C GLN A 25 -11.75 5.60 11.22
N GLN A 26 -10.83 4.68 10.92
CA GLN A 26 -11.10 3.45 10.18
C GLN A 26 -11.31 2.24 11.09
N THR A 27 -11.31 2.41 12.42
CA THR A 27 -11.43 1.35 13.43
C THR A 27 -12.58 1.67 14.39
N GLN A 28 -13.35 0.67 14.81
CA GLN A 28 -14.46 0.89 15.74
C GLN A 28 -13.94 1.17 17.16
N PRO A 29 -14.66 2.00 17.97
CA PRO A 29 -14.28 2.23 19.35
C PRO A 29 -14.22 0.92 20.15
N GLY A 30 -13.06 0.66 20.78
CA GLY A 30 -12.82 -0.56 21.55
C GLY A 30 -12.14 -1.69 20.78
N GLU A 31 -12.00 -1.59 19.45
CA GLU A 31 -11.24 -2.53 18.64
C GLU A 31 -9.75 -2.16 18.56
N GLN A 32 -8.91 -3.15 18.28
CA GLN A 32 -7.49 -2.92 18.03
C GLN A 32 -7.29 -2.24 16.68
N LEU A 33 -6.44 -1.21 16.65
CA LEU A 33 -6.06 -0.54 15.41
C LEU A 33 -5.35 -1.52 14.48
N ARG A 34 -5.71 -1.48 13.19
CA ARG A 34 -4.94 -2.19 12.16
C ARG A 34 -3.54 -1.58 12.08
N GLN A 35 -2.54 -2.45 11.94
CA GLN A 35 -1.13 -2.04 11.87
C GLN A 35 -0.48 -2.68 10.65
N ILE A 36 0.43 -1.95 10.02
CA ILE A 36 1.32 -2.53 9.01
C ILE A 36 2.36 -3.37 9.75
N PRO A 37 2.42 -4.70 9.55
CA PRO A 37 3.31 -5.57 10.30
C PRO A 37 4.79 -5.24 10.07
N GLY A 38 5.60 -5.61 11.06
CA GLY A 38 7.05 -5.38 11.04
C GLY A 38 7.46 -3.91 11.26
N ASN A 39 8.78 -3.70 11.29
CA ASN A 39 9.39 -2.41 11.60
C ASN A 39 9.98 -1.74 10.35
N MET A 40 10.02 -0.41 10.35
CA MET A 40 10.75 0.33 9.31
C MET A 40 12.24 -0.07 9.34
N PRO A 41 12.86 -0.39 8.20
CA PRO A 41 14.30 -0.65 8.16
C PRO A 41 15.06 0.61 8.57
N THR A 42 16.21 0.42 9.22
CA THR A 42 17.12 1.53 9.48
C THR A 42 17.67 2.07 8.15
N LEU A 43 18.06 3.35 8.11
CA LEU A 43 18.60 3.96 6.88
C LEU A 43 19.87 3.24 6.38
N SER A 44 20.62 2.59 7.27
CA SER A 44 21.81 1.79 6.93
C SER A 44 21.49 0.40 6.39
N GLN A 45 20.23 -0.04 6.46
CA GLN A 45 19.78 -1.39 6.10
C GLN A 45 18.57 -1.37 5.17
N VAL A 46 18.53 -0.40 4.24
CA VAL A 46 17.48 -0.37 3.20
C VAL A 46 17.58 -1.64 2.36
N PRO A 47 16.50 -2.43 2.25
CA PRO A 47 16.52 -3.67 1.48
C PRO A 47 16.72 -3.39 -0.01
N ARG A 48 17.21 -4.40 -0.74
CA ARG A 48 17.27 -4.34 -2.21
C ARG A 48 15.87 -4.37 -2.81
N GLY A 49 15.72 -3.81 -4.01
CA GLY A 49 14.44 -3.75 -4.70
C GLY A 49 13.47 -2.73 -4.10
N CYS A 50 12.21 -3.09 -3.96
CA CYS A 50 11.19 -2.25 -3.35
C CYS A 50 11.44 -2.10 -1.84
N SER A 51 11.68 -0.88 -1.35
CA SER A 51 11.96 -0.62 0.07
C SER A 51 10.89 -1.13 1.04
N PHE A 52 9.65 -1.31 0.56
CA PHE A 52 8.51 -1.79 1.36
C PHE A 52 8.30 -3.32 1.29
N HIS A 53 9.00 -4.05 0.41
CA HIS A 53 8.79 -5.48 0.23
C HIS A 53 8.87 -6.33 1.52
N PRO A 54 9.66 -6.00 2.58
CA PRO A 54 9.71 -6.83 3.78
C PRO A 54 8.42 -6.79 4.61
N ARG A 55 7.59 -5.76 4.40
CA ARG A 55 6.36 -5.50 5.16
C ARG A 55 5.09 -5.58 4.31
N CYS A 56 5.26 -5.68 2.99
CA CYS A 56 4.17 -5.78 2.04
C CYS A 56 3.65 -7.22 1.99
N GLU A 57 2.38 -7.44 2.29
CA GLU A 57 1.72 -8.76 2.19
C GLU A 57 1.64 -9.28 0.75
N PHE A 58 1.73 -8.37 -0.23
CA PHE A 58 1.69 -8.68 -1.66
C PHE A 58 3.08 -8.77 -2.30
N ALA A 59 4.16 -8.80 -1.52
CA ALA A 59 5.52 -8.82 -2.07
C ALA A 59 5.84 -10.10 -2.86
N THR A 60 6.27 -9.94 -4.10
CA THR A 60 6.76 -11.02 -4.98
C THR A 60 8.30 -11.01 -5.04
N ASP A 61 8.90 -12.01 -5.72
CA ASP A 61 10.36 -12.08 -5.89
C ASP A 61 10.93 -10.89 -6.68
N THR A 62 10.14 -10.34 -7.62
CA THR A 62 10.48 -9.11 -8.33
C THR A 62 10.62 -7.94 -7.36
N CYS A 63 9.72 -7.81 -6.38
CA CYS A 63 9.80 -6.79 -5.33
C CYS A 63 11.08 -6.89 -4.48
N ARG A 64 11.62 -8.10 -4.29
CA ARG A 64 12.83 -8.36 -3.49
C ARG A 64 14.13 -8.05 -4.25
N SER A 65 14.06 -8.01 -5.59
CA SER A 65 15.24 -7.95 -6.45
C SER A 65 15.34 -6.66 -7.27
N GLN A 66 14.21 -6.02 -7.61
CA GLN A 66 14.16 -4.88 -8.53
C GLN A 66 13.41 -3.70 -7.93
N ILE A 67 13.94 -2.49 -8.16
CA ILE A 67 13.26 -1.25 -7.77
C ILE A 67 12.08 -1.05 -8.73
N PRO A 68 10.85 -0.86 -8.22
CA PRO A 68 9.71 -0.61 -9.09
C PRO A 68 9.85 0.71 -9.83
N GLN A 69 9.46 0.72 -11.10
CA GLN A 69 9.34 1.95 -11.85
C GLN A 69 8.07 2.69 -11.42
N THR A 70 8.14 4.02 -11.46
CA THR A 70 6.97 4.87 -11.25
C THR A 70 6.05 4.78 -12.48
N GLY A 71 4.78 4.47 -12.26
CA GLY A 71 3.74 4.49 -13.28
C GLY A 71 2.52 5.29 -12.81
N GLN A 72 1.70 5.74 -13.76
CA GLN A 72 0.46 6.47 -13.49
C GLN A 72 -0.72 5.49 -13.35
N TYR A 73 -1.44 5.59 -12.23
CA TYR A 73 -2.63 4.77 -11.94
C TYR A 73 -3.74 5.68 -11.41
N GLY A 74 -4.79 5.85 -12.22
CA GLY A 74 -5.81 6.87 -11.97
C GLY A 74 -5.18 8.26 -11.91
N GLU A 75 -5.42 8.98 -10.81
CA GLU A 75 -4.92 10.35 -10.59
C GLU A 75 -3.59 10.42 -9.83
N VAL A 76 -2.93 9.29 -9.57
CA VAL A 76 -1.68 9.24 -8.80
C VAL A 76 -0.60 8.46 -9.52
N GLU A 77 0.65 8.88 -9.36
CA GLU A 77 1.81 8.06 -9.71
C GLU A 77 2.23 7.22 -8.51
N VAL A 78 2.57 5.97 -8.80
CA VAL A 78 2.93 4.93 -7.84
C VAL A 78 4.09 4.11 -8.37
N ALA A 79 5.01 3.72 -7.48
CA ALA A 79 6.08 2.80 -7.78
C ALA A 79 5.80 1.46 -7.08
N CYS A 80 5.16 0.54 -7.80
CA CYS A 80 4.80 -0.78 -7.31
C CYS A 80 4.79 -1.77 -8.47
N HIS A 81 5.36 -2.96 -8.30
CA HIS A 81 5.31 -4.01 -9.33
C HIS A 81 3.92 -4.64 -9.44
N GLU A 82 3.18 -4.68 -8.32
CA GLU A 82 1.94 -5.43 -8.21
C GLU A 82 0.68 -4.56 -8.32
N VAL A 83 0.82 -3.24 -8.51
CA VAL A 83 -0.33 -2.32 -8.47
C VAL A 83 -1.39 -2.66 -9.51
N GLN A 84 -0.99 -3.08 -10.72
CA GLN A 84 -1.94 -3.50 -11.75
C GLN A 84 -2.74 -4.73 -11.30
N ARG A 85 -2.07 -5.75 -10.75
CA ARG A 85 -2.73 -6.95 -10.23
C ARG A 85 -3.69 -6.60 -9.09
N LEU A 86 -3.22 -5.79 -8.14
CA LEU A 86 -4.01 -5.37 -6.98
C LEU A 86 -5.24 -4.55 -7.34
N HIS A 87 -5.18 -3.75 -8.42
CA HIS A 87 -6.33 -3.04 -8.96
C HIS A 87 -7.41 -3.99 -9.51
N PHE A 88 -7.02 -5.08 -10.17
CA PHE A 88 -7.96 -6.04 -10.73
C PHE A 88 -8.60 -6.95 -9.68
N GLU A 89 -7.94 -7.13 -8.53
CA GLU A 89 -8.41 -8.00 -7.43
C GLU A 89 -9.24 -7.27 -6.37
N GLN A 90 -9.40 -5.93 -6.43
CA GLN A 90 -10.31 -5.26 -5.51
C GLN A 90 -11.77 -5.67 -5.87
N PRO A 91 -12.51 -6.35 -4.98
CA PRO A 91 -13.96 -6.42 -5.15
C PRO A 91 -14.49 -4.98 -5.14
N THR A 92 -15.49 -4.71 -5.97
CA THR A 92 -16.16 -3.42 -6.02
C THR A 92 -16.52 -3.01 -4.59
N ARG A 93 -16.14 -1.78 -4.20
CA ARG A 93 -16.40 -1.23 -2.85
C ARG A 93 -17.89 -1.24 -2.44
N GLU A 94 -18.80 -1.60 -3.35
CA GLU A 94 -20.23 -1.82 -3.09
C GLU A 94 -20.53 -3.06 -2.23
N GLU A 95 -19.71 -4.11 -2.25
CA GLU A 95 -20.04 -5.35 -1.52
C GLU A 95 -19.60 -5.34 -0.05
N ALA A 96 -18.67 -4.46 0.34
CA ALA A 96 -18.19 -4.33 1.73
C ALA A 96 -19.09 -3.44 2.61
N GLN A 97 -20.21 -2.93 2.07
CA GLN A 97 -21.20 -2.11 2.78
C GLN A 97 -22.57 -2.79 2.91
N ALA A 98 -22.69 -4.08 2.57
CA ALA A 98 -23.90 -4.88 2.74
C ALA A 98 -23.94 -5.61 4.10
#